data_AF-A0A543KAD2-F1
#
_entry.id   AF-A0A543KAD2-F1
#
_cell.length_a   1.000
_cell.length_b   1.000
_cell.length_c   1.000
_cell.angle_alpha   90.00
_cell.angle_beta   90.00
_cell.angle_gamma   90.00
#
_symmetry.space_group_name_H-M   'P 1'
#
loop_
_entity.id
_entity.type
_entity.pdbx_description
1 polymer ?
#
loop_
_entity_poly.entity_id
_entity_poly.type
_entity_poly.pdbx_seq_one_letter_code
_entity_poly.pdbx_strand_id
1 'polypeptide(L)'
;MDLSTLSLDELKKLHKDVTKAIDSYEDRARKKALAEAEAVARQHGFTMDQLFGKSVKATRAVVAPKYANPADRSQTWTGRGRKPRWVIAELESGKTLDDLSI
;
A
#
# COMPACT_ATOMS: atom_id res chain seq x y z
N MET A 1 -6.70 -0.10 38.35
CA MET A 1 -5.60 -1.03 38.04
C MET A 1 -4.40 -0.53 38.81
N ASP A 2 -3.88 -1.31 39.76
CA ASP A 2 -2.74 -0.88 40.57
C ASP A 2 -1.43 -1.13 39.83
N LEU A 3 -0.67 -0.06 39.63
CA LEU A 3 0.60 -0.09 38.90
C LEU A 3 1.80 -0.44 39.80
N SER A 4 1.62 -0.37 41.12
CA SER A 4 2.64 -0.60 42.15
C SER A 4 2.96 -2.08 42.37
N THR A 5 2.13 -2.99 41.89
CA THR A 5 2.33 -4.45 41.99
C THR A 5 2.98 -5.06 40.75
N LEU A 6 3.14 -4.27 39.67
CA LEU A 6 3.73 -4.73 38.41
C LEU A 6 5.25 -4.67 38.47
N SER A 7 5.90 -5.67 37.89
CA SER A 7 7.35 -5.67 37.70
C SER A 7 7.77 -4.60 36.69
N LEU A 8 9.06 -4.23 36.72
CA LEU A 8 9.62 -3.20 35.84
C LEU A 8 9.47 -3.56 34.34
N ASP A 9 9.54 -4.84 33.99
CA ASP A 9 9.34 -5.31 32.62
C ASP A 9 7.86 -5.25 32.20
N GLU A 10 6.92 -5.53 33.11
CA GLU A 10 5.49 -5.39 32.84
C GLU A 10 5.08 -3.92 32.70
N LEU A 11 5.65 -3.03 33.50
CA LEU A 11 5.46 -1.57 33.37
C LEU A 11 5.98 -1.05 32.02
N LYS A 12 7.15 -1.50 31.58
CA LYS A 12 7.69 -1.15 30.25
C LYS A 12 6.82 -1.67 29.11
N LYS A 13 6.30 -2.90 29.25
CA LYS A 13 5.39 -3.50 28.27
C LYS A 13 4.08 -2.72 28.19
N LEU A 14 3.47 -2.43 29.34
CA LEU A 14 2.24 -1.65 29.43
C LEU A 14 2.43 -0.25 28.84
N HIS A 15 3.55 0.42 29.12
CA HIS A 15 3.87 1.70 28.52
C HIS A 15 3.88 1.61 26.98
N LYS A 16 4.58 0.62 26.41
CA LYS A 16 4.63 0.41 24.95
C LYS A 16 3.25 0.15 24.36
N ASP A 17 2.43 -0.65 25.03
CA ASP A 17 1.09 -0.98 24.58
C ASP A 17 0.14 0.23 24.67
N VAL A 18 0.29 1.05 25.71
CA VAL A 18 -0.43 2.33 25.85
C VAL A 18 -0.03 3.31 24.76
N THR A 19 1.27 3.48 24.48
CA THR A 19 1.73 4.34 23.37
C THR A 19 1.12 3.89 22.04
N LYS A 20 1.21 2.59 21.72
CA LYS A 20 0.56 2.03 20.53
C LYS A 20 -0.95 2.24 20.52
N ALA A 21 -1.61 2.10 21.67
CA ALA A 21 -3.04 2.29 21.79
C ALA A 21 -3.43 3.74 21.56
N ILE A 22 -2.64 4.71 22.03
CA ILE A 22 -2.81 6.15 21.79
C ILE A 22 -2.59 6.47 20.31
N ASP A 23 -1.49 6.00 19.72
CA ASP A 23 -1.18 6.25 18.30
C ASP A 23 -2.28 5.72 17.37
N SER A 24 -2.87 4.57 17.72
CA SER A 24 -3.98 3.97 16.97
C SER A 24 -5.36 4.45 17.40
N TYR A 25 -5.46 5.30 18.42
CA TYR A 25 -6.74 5.78 18.94
C TYR A 25 -7.46 6.66 17.92
N GLU A 26 -6.76 7.62 17.30
CA GLU A 26 -7.33 8.50 16.28
C GLU A 26 -7.83 7.71 15.07
N ASP A 27 -7.11 6.66 14.66
CA ASP A 27 -7.51 5.79 13.56
C ASP A 27 -8.73 4.93 13.91
N ARG A 28 -8.79 4.40 15.14
CA ARG A 28 -9.99 3.69 15.62
C ARG A 28 -11.19 4.62 15.74
N ALA A 29 -10.99 5.84 16.25
CA ALA A 29 -12.03 6.85 16.38
C ALA A 29 -12.56 7.27 15.01
N ARG A 30 -11.66 7.55 14.04
CA ARG A 30 -12.04 7.84 12.65
C ARG A 30 -12.80 6.69 12.00
N LYS A 31 -12.33 5.45 12.14
CA LYS A 31 -13.03 4.27 11.61
C LYS A 31 -14.41 4.09 12.24
N LYS A 32 -14.54 4.32 13.55
CA LYS A 32 -15.82 4.26 14.25
C LYS A 32 -16.79 5.31 13.73
N ALA A 33 -16.34 6.57 13.61
CA ALA A 33 -17.14 7.65 13.05
C ALA A 33 -17.59 7.36 11.60
N LEU A 34 -16.69 6.80 10.78
CA LEU A 34 -17.03 6.36 9.42
C LEU A 34 -18.09 5.25 9.41
N ALA A 35 -17.95 4.25 10.27
CA ALA A 35 -18.91 3.14 10.36
C ALA A 35 -20.29 3.62 10.83
N GLU A 36 -20.34 4.55 11.79
CA GLU A 36 -21.60 5.16 12.26
C GLU A 36 -22.24 5.98 11.14
N ALA A 37 -21.48 6.80 10.42
CA ALA A 37 -21.99 7.58 9.30
C ALA A 37 -22.49 6.67 8.16
N GLU A 38 -21.79 5.57 7.87
CA GLU A 38 -22.20 4.57 6.88
C GLU A 38 -23.49 3.84 7.32
N ALA A 39 -23.64 3.52 8.60
CA ALA A 39 -24.85 2.92 9.15
C ALA A 39 -26.05 3.86 9.01
N VAL A 40 -25.89 5.16 9.32
CA VAL A 40 -26.93 6.18 9.12
C VAL A 40 -27.28 6.32 7.64
N ALA A 41 -26.28 6.42 6.76
CA ALA A 41 -26.51 6.48 5.32
C ALA A 41 -27.34 5.29 4.82
N ARG A 42 -26.99 4.06 5.25
CA ARG A 42 -27.73 2.83 4.92
C ARG A 42 -29.17 2.84 5.44
N GLN A 43 -29.42 3.37 6.64
CA GLN A 43 -30.79 3.48 7.17
C GLN A 43 -31.68 4.34 6.29
N HIS A 44 -31.11 5.36 5.65
CA HIS A 44 -31.83 6.23 4.71
C HIS A 44 -31.78 5.73 3.26
N GLY A 45 -31.23 4.52 3.00
CA GLY A 45 -31.17 3.93 1.67
C GLY A 45 -30.06 4.49 0.78
N PHE A 46 -29.10 5.22 1.34
CA PHE A 46 -27.96 5.78 0.62
C PHE A 46 -26.67 5.00 0.91
N THR A 47 -25.77 4.94 -0.07
CA THR A 47 -24.40 4.46 0.16
C THR A 47 -23.45 5.65 0.34
N MET A 48 -22.36 5.45 1.07
CA MET A 48 -21.36 6.51 1.29
C MET A 48 -20.77 7.03 -0.03
N ASP A 49 -20.63 6.16 -1.03
CA ASP A 49 -20.19 6.50 -2.39
C ASP A 49 -21.17 7.41 -3.14
N GLN A 50 -22.47 7.34 -2.83
CA GLN A 50 -23.49 8.21 -3.40
C GLN A 50 -23.53 9.59 -2.74
N LEU A 51 -23.19 9.68 -1.44
CA LEU A 51 -23.22 10.93 -0.68
C LEU A 51 -21.96 11.78 -0.89
N PHE A 52 -20.78 11.15 -0.98
CA PHE A 52 -19.50 11.84 -1.06
C PHE A 52 -18.83 11.73 -2.43
N GLY A 53 -19.48 11.04 -3.37
CA GLY A 53 -18.90 10.67 -4.65
C GLY A 53 -17.85 9.57 -4.48
N LYS A 54 -17.70 8.74 -5.51
CA LYS A 54 -16.67 7.72 -5.56
C LYS A 54 -15.32 8.43 -5.61
N SER A 55 -14.59 8.44 -4.49
CA SER A 55 -13.16 8.74 -4.48
C SER A 55 -12.50 7.73 -5.43
N VAL A 56 -12.23 8.16 -6.67
CA VAL A 56 -11.40 7.40 -7.59
C VAL A 56 -10.02 7.43 -6.99
N LYS A 57 -9.74 6.45 -6.13
CA LYS A 57 -8.42 6.20 -5.57
C LYS A 57 -7.48 6.20 -6.76
N ALA A 58 -6.65 7.24 -6.88
CA ALA A 58 -5.82 7.47 -8.06
C ALA A 58 -4.97 6.22 -8.30
N THR A 59 -5.44 5.36 -9.21
CA THR A 59 -4.69 4.22 -9.70
C THR A 59 -3.50 4.85 -10.37
N ARG A 60 -2.32 4.75 -9.74
CA ARG A 60 -1.06 5.21 -10.32
C ARG A 60 -1.02 4.71 -11.75
N ALA A 61 -0.98 5.63 -12.70
CA ALA A 61 -0.96 5.31 -14.12
C ALA A 61 0.15 4.27 -14.36
N VAL A 62 -0.21 3.13 -14.94
CA VAL A 62 0.76 2.11 -15.33
C VAL A 62 1.65 2.75 -16.38
N VAL A 63 2.91 2.96 -16.03
CA VAL A 63 3.90 3.52 -16.96
C VAL A 63 4.09 2.52 -18.09
N ALA A 64 4.01 2.98 -19.33
CA ALA A 64 4.21 2.15 -20.51
C ALA A 64 5.58 1.43 -20.42
N PRO A 65 5.67 0.15 -20.84
CA PRO A 65 6.95 -0.53 -20.95
C PRO A 65 7.88 0.22 -21.90
N LYS A 66 9.18 0.28 -21.59
CA LYS A 66 10.20 0.94 -22.42
C LYS A 66 11.09 -0.07 -23.16
N TYR A 67 11.19 -1.29 -22.64
CA TYR A 67 12.03 -2.34 -23.18
C TYR A 67 11.23 -3.64 -23.36
N ALA A 68 11.53 -4.43 -24.39
CA ALA A 68 10.97 -5.76 -24.60
C ALA A 68 12.08 -6.78 -24.88
N ASN A 69 11.85 -8.01 -24.44
CA ASN A 69 12.79 -9.10 -24.65
C ASN A 69 12.79 -9.55 -26.13
N PRO A 70 13.95 -9.57 -26.82
CA PRO A 70 14.07 -10.06 -28.20
C PRO A 70 13.71 -11.54 -28.36
N ALA A 71 13.94 -12.36 -27.33
CA ALA A 71 13.62 -13.78 -27.32
C ALA A 71 12.13 -14.05 -27.02
N ASP A 72 11.46 -13.14 -26.30
CA ASP A 72 10.05 -13.29 -25.92
C ASP A 72 9.37 -11.91 -25.75
N ARG A 73 8.67 -11.46 -26.79
CA ARG A 73 8.01 -10.14 -26.81
C ARG A 73 6.89 -9.97 -25.77
N SER A 74 6.46 -11.03 -25.08
CA SER A 74 5.51 -10.92 -23.97
C SER A 74 6.15 -10.32 -22.71
N GLN A 75 7.49 -10.41 -22.59
CA GLN A 75 8.23 -9.89 -21.46
C GLN A 75 8.66 -8.46 -21.73
N THR A 76 8.05 -7.52 -21.02
CA THR A 76 8.34 -6.10 -21.16
C THR A 76 8.75 -5.48 -19.81
N TRP A 77 9.55 -4.42 -19.87
CA TRP A 77 10.05 -3.74 -18.69
C TRP A 77 9.97 -2.22 -18.87
N THR A 78 9.43 -1.53 -17.87
CA THR A 78 9.24 -0.07 -17.88
C THR A 78 10.53 0.72 -17.70
N GLY A 79 11.67 0.04 -17.48
CA GLY A 79 12.93 0.67 -17.11
C GLY A 79 12.98 1.20 -15.67
N ARG A 80 11.89 1.02 -14.90
CA ARG A 80 11.82 1.39 -13.48
C ARG A 80 11.91 0.15 -12.60
N GLY A 81 12.65 0.26 -11.51
CA GLY A 81 12.78 -0.81 -10.50
C GLY A 81 13.80 -1.89 -10.87
N ARG A 82 13.61 -3.10 -10.33
CA ARG A 82 14.54 -4.23 -10.50
C ARG A 82 14.58 -4.69 -11.95
N LYS A 83 15.79 -4.84 -12.51
CA LYS A 83 16.02 -5.41 -13.85
C LYS A 83 15.52 -6.86 -13.89
N PRO A 84 14.65 -7.23 -14.86
CA PRO A 84 14.28 -8.62 -15.11
C PRO A 84 15.50 -9.49 -15.49
N ARG A 85 15.38 -10.81 -15.31
CA ARG A 85 16.46 -11.76 -15.63
C ARG A 85 16.87 -11.69 -17.10
N TRP A 86 15.91 -11.52 -18.02
CA TRP A 86 16.21 -11.41 -19.45
C TRP A 86 17.02 -10.16 -19.78
N VAL A 87 16.76 -9.02 -19.13
CA VAL A 87 17.57 -7.80 -19.34
C VAL A 87 19.01 -8.05 -18.90
N ILE A 88 19.20 -8.74 -17.77
CA ILE A 88 20.54 -9.07 -17.29
C ILE A 88 21.25 -10.01 -18.28
N ALA A 89 20.56 -11.06 -18.74
CA ALA A 89 21.11 -12.01 -19.70
C ALA A 89 21.48 -11.36 -21.04
N GLU A 90 20.66 -10.43 -21.55
CA GLU A 90 20.94 -9.70 -22.79
C GLU A 90 22.11 -8.72 -22.62
N LEU A 91 22.23 -8.08 -21.45
CA LEU A 91 23.39 -7.25 -21.10
C LEU A 91 24.68 -8.08 -20.99
N GLU A 92 24.60 -9.30 -20.44
CA GLU A 92 25.73 -10.24 -20.38
C GLU A 92 26.10 -10.80 -21.76
N SER A 93 25.12 -10.96 -22.65
CA SER A 93 25.34 -11.33 -24.06
C SER A 93 25.97 -10.21 -24.90
N GLY A 94 26.26 -9.05 -24.31
CA GLY A 94 26.91 -7.92 -24.97
C GLY A 94 25.97 -6.95 -25.69
N LYS A 95 24.63 -7.12 -25.57
CA LYS A 95 23.67 -6.14 -26.09
C LYS A 95 23.49 -5.00 -25.11
N THR A 96 23.15 -3.83 -25.62
CA THR A 96 22.89 -2.67 -24.78
C THR A 96 21.41 -2.59 -24.41
N LEU A 97 21.10 -1.82 -23.36
CA LEU A 97 19.71 -1.59 -22.98
C LEU A 97 18.93 -0.85 -24.09
N ASP A 98 19.62 -0.09 -24.94
CA ASP A 98 19.05 0.63 -26.07
C ASP A 98 18.57 -0.33 -27.17
N ASP A 99 19.31 -1.40 -27.44
CA ASP A 99 18.93 -2.47 -28.38
C ASP A 99 17.66 -3.24 -27.95
N LEU A 100 17.31 -3.15 -26.66
CA LEU A 100 16.14 -3.80 -26.08
C LEU A 100 14.93 -2.85 -25.99
N SER A 101 15.07 -1.60 -26.46
CA SER A 101 13.98 -0.62 -26.44
C SER A 101 12.89 -0.96 -27.47
N ILE A 102 11.65 -0.63 -27.15
CA ILE A 102 10.49 -0.76 -28.06
C ILE A 102 10.06 0.57 -28.65
#